data_AF-D5P6P4-F1
#
_entry.id   AF-D5P6P4-F1
#
_cell.length_a   1.000
_cell.length_b   1.000
_cell.length_c   1.000
_cell.angle_alpha   90.00
_cell.angle_beta   90.00
_cell.angle_gamma   90.00
#
_symmetry.space_group_name_H-M   'P 1'
#
loop_
_entity.id
_entity.type
_entity.pdbx_description
1 polymer ?
#
loop_
_entity_poly.entity_id
_entity_poly.type
_entity_poly.pdbx_seq_one_letter_code
_entity_poly.pdbx_strand_id
1 'polypeptide(L)'
;VVPLAAITVAKLRWLADHEPRHADRTAAVCLPHDWLTWRLRGDTAVAALTTDRSDASGTGYYDAASGGYRVDLLELALRGRRPLLPAVLGPQDGTVSGATTFGAGLGDNAAAALGLGAEEGAVIVSVGTSGVVAAVTADPIRDDAGFVAGFADGTGRYLPLVCTLNGARVLDAAAAMLGVDHHRLSELALAAPPGSAGLVLVPYLEGERTPNRPNAAGALHGLRVANATPANLARAAVEGLLCALADGLAHLAALGVAARRI
;
A
#
# COMPACT_ATOMS: atom_id res chain seq x y z
N VAL A 1 10.25 -4.84 -4.41
CA VAL A 1 9.89 -3.48 -3.94
C VAL A 1 11.16 -2.71 -3.59
N VAL A 2 11.26 -1.43 -3.94
CA VAL A 2 12.33 -0.54 -3.43
C VAL A 2 11.98 -0.16 -1.99
N PRO A 3 12.83 -0.44 -0.98
CA PRO A 3 12.43 -0.27 0.41
C PRO A 3 12.18 1.19 0.82
N LEU A 4 10.97 1.46 1.30
CA LEU A 4 10.63 2.66 2.07
C LEU A 4 10.49 2.30 3.55
N ALA A 5 10.35 3.32 4.43
CA ALA A 5 10.24 3.12 5.88
C ALA A 5 9.10 2.15 6.31
N ALA A 6 8.06 2.00 5.48
CA ALA A 6 6.95 1.09 5.73
C ALA A 6 7.34 -0.40 5.61
N ILE A 7 8.32 -0.73 4.76
CA ILE A 7 8.71 -2.10 4.40
C ILE A 7 9.49 -2.75 5.56
N THR A 8 9.18 -4.01 5.87
CA THR A 8 9.73 -4.72 7.05
C THR A 8 11.26 -4.70 7.10
N VAL A 9 11.93 -4.91 5.96
CA VAL A 9 13.40 -4.88 5.87
C VAL A 9 14.02 -3.57 6.39
N ALA A 10 13.35 -2.43 6.19
CA ALA A 10 13.83 -1.13 6.68
C ALA A 10 13.74 -1.05 8.21
N LYS A 11 12.68 -1.60 8.80
CA LYS A 11 12.51 -1.68 10.26
C LYS A 11 13.53 -2.62 10.90
N LEU A 12 13.80 -3.76 10.26
CA LEU A 12 14.85 -4.68 10.71
C LEU A 12 16.23 -4.02 10.66
N ARG A 13 16.49 -3.23 9.62
CA ARG A 13 17.74 -2.49 9.54
C ARG A 13 17.86 -1.44 10.65
N TRP A 14 16.78 -0.70 10.91
CA TRP A 14 16.74 0.23 12.03
C TRP A 14 16.99 -0.48 13.37
N LEU A 15 16.33 -1.63 13.61
CA LEU A 15 16.50 -2.45 14.82
C LEU A 15 17.95 -2.89 15.01
N ALA A 16 18.60 -3.37 13.94
CA ALA A 16 19.98 -3.83 14.01
C ALA A 16 20.98 -2.70 14.29
N ASP A 17 20.73 -1.50 13.77
CA ASP A 17 21.60 -0.34 13.96
C ASP A 17 21.38 0.37 15.31
N HIS A 18 20.14 0.42 15.82
CA HIS A 18 19.79 1.22 17.02
C HIS A 18 19.56 0.37 18.26
N GLU A 19 19.13 -0.89 18.12
CA GLU A 19 18.83 -1.80 19.22
C GLU A 19 19.49 -3.19 19.02
N PRO A 20 20.83 -3.26 18.89
CA PRO A 20 21.53 -4.48 18.51
C PRO A 20 21.27 -5.65 19.46
N ARG A 21 21.08 -5.39 20.77
CA ARG A 21 20.74 -6.43 21.75
C ARG A 21 19.37 -7.05 21.51
N HIS A 22 18.40 -6.29 21.01
CA HIS A 22 17.09 -6.84 20.63
C HIS A 22 17.21 -7.59 19.31
N ALA A 23 18.00 -7.09 18.36
CA ALA A 23 18.31 -7.79 17.12
C ALA A 23 18.97 -9.17 17.40
N ASP A 24 19.94 -9.24 18.32
CA ASP A 24 20.61 -10.49 18.73
C ASP A 24 19.64 -11.52 19.33
N ARG A 25 18.58 -11.05 20.00
CA ARG A 25 17.58 -11.90 20.64
C ARG A 25 16.41 -12.28 19.72
N THR A 26 16.40 -11.79 18.49
CA THR A 26 15.30 -12.03 17.55
C THR A 26 15.35 -13.47 17.06
N ALA A 27 14.44 -14.31 17.55
CA ALA A 27 14.35 -15.72 17.17
C ALA A 27 13.64 -15.93 15.83
N ALA A 28 12.63 -15.11 15.53
CA ALA A 28 11.86 -15.15 14.30
C ALA A 28 11.38 -13.75 13.91
N VAL A 29 11.17 -13.51 12.62
CA VAL A 29 10.50 -12.30 12.11
C VAL A 29 9.24 -12.72 11.37
N CYS A 30 8.09 -12.23 11.81
CA CYS A 30 6.80 -12.50 11.20
C CYS A 30 5.95 -11.22 11.14
N LEU A 31 4.88 -11.28 10.36
CA LEU A 31 3.96 -10.18 10.13
C LEU A 31 2.74 -10.30 11.07
N PRO A 32 1.91 -9.24 11.20
CA PRO A 32 0.80 -9.24 12.16
C PRO A 32 -0.19 -10.39 11.99
N HIS A 33 -0.56 -10.77 10.76
CA HIS A 33 -1.51 -11.88 10.56
C HIS A 33 -0.86 -13.25 10.83
N ASP A 34 0.43 -13.42 10.50
CA ASP A 34 1.21 -14.62 10.83
C ASP A 34 1.18 -14.88 12.34
N TRP A 35 1.49 -13.84 13.12
CA TRP A 35 1.53 -13.92 14.58
C TRP A 35 0.15 -14.20 15.15
N LEU A 36 -0.89 -13.53 14.65
CA LEU A 36 -2.26 -13.77 15.10
C LEU A 36 -2.70 -15.20 14.81
N THR A 37 -2.42 -15.72 13.61
CA THR A 37 -2.74 -17.10 13.22
C THR A 37 -1.99 -18.11 14.09
N TRP A 38 -0.70 -17.88 14.36
CA TRP A 38 0.09 -18.70 15.28
C TRP A 38 -0.48 -18.69 16.71
N ARG A 39 -0.90 -17.53 17.22
CA ARG A 39 -1.56 -17.40 18.53
C ARG A 39 -2.90 -18.12 18.59
N LEU A 40 -3.73 -17.99 17.55
CA LEU A 40 -5.05 -18.63 17.48
C LEU A 40 -4.96 -20.15 17.38
N ARG A 41 -3.90 -20.67 16.73
CA ARG A 41 -3.63 -22.12 16.69
C ARG A 41 -3.16 -22.69 18.02
N GLY A 42 -2.78 -21.84 18.99
CA GLY A 42 -2.21 -22.27 20.27
C GLY A 42 -0.77 -22.76 20.16
N ASP A 43 -0.08 -22.44 19.06
CA ASP A 43 1.30 -22.86 18.85
C ASP A 43 2.26 -22.15 19.82
N THR A 44 3.32 -22.85 20.21
CA THR A 44 4.37 -22.31 21.09
C THR A 44 5.76 -22.35 20.46
N ALA A 45 5.95 -23.17 19.43
CA ALA A 45 7.18 -23.22 18.65
C ALA A 45 7.15 -22.15 17.56
N VAL A 46 8.16 -21.27 17.51
CA VAL A 46 8.28 -20.25 16.46
C VAL A 46 8.45 -20.85 15.06
N ALA A 47 8.94 -22.10 14.95
CA ALA A 47 9.03 -22.82 13.69
C ALA A 47 7.67 -23.18 13.08
N ALA A 48 6.57 -23.08 13.85
CA ALA A 48 5.22 -23.30 13.36
C ALA A 48 4.62 -22.06 12.66
N LEU A 49 5.32 -20.91 12.67
CA LEU A 49 4.85 -19.71 11.98
C LEU A 49 4.63 -19.98 10.48
N THR A 50 3.50 -19.51 9.98
CA THR A 50 3.13 -19.56 8.57
C THR A 50 2.71 -18.17 8.11
N THR A 51 2.91 -17.90 6.83
CA THR A 51 2.47 -16.68 6.16
C THR A 51 1.96 -17.04 4.77
N ASP A 52 1.53 -16.03 4.01
CA ASP A 52 1.10 -16.17 2.63
C ASP A 52 2.01 -15.35 1.69
N ARG A 53 1.86 -15.58 0.37
CA ARG A 53 2.67 -14.87 -0.63
C ARG A 53 2.46 -13.36 -0.58
N SER A 54 1.22 -12.90 -0.37
CA SER A 54 0.85 -11.48 -0.42
C SER A 54 1.53 -10.70 0.69
N ASP A 55 1.44 -11.11 1.95
CA ASP A 55 2.07 -10.36 3.04
C ASP A 55 3.60 -10.55 3.04
N ALA A 56 4.09 -11.77 2.73
CA ALA A 56 5.52 -12.01 2.56
C ALA A 56 6.15 -11.06 1.51
N SER A 57 5.45 -10.78 0.41
CA SER A 57 5.93 -9.86 -0.63
C SER A 57 6.06 -8.40 -0.17
N GLY A 58 5.38 -8.03 0.93
CA GLY A 58 5.50 -6.74 1.61
C GLY A 58 6.76 -6.60 2.48
N THR A 59 7.51 -7.68 2.71
CA THR A 59 8.65 -7.68 3.65
C THR A 59 9.91 -6.98 3.12
N GLY A 60 10.08 -6.93 1.81
CA GLY A 60 11.32 -6.45 1.16
C GLY A 60 12.46 -7.47 1.14
N TYR A 61 12.26 -8.68 1.64
CA TYR A 61 13.21 -9.81 1.56
C TYR A 61 12.52 -11.11 1.11
N TYR A 62 11.44 -11.01 0.34
CA TYR A 62 10.79 -12.12 -0.35
C TYR A 62 10.62 -11.76 -1.83
N ASP A 63 10.99 -12.66 -2.73
CA ASP A 63 10.76 -12.53 -4.16
C ASP A 63 9.51 -13.32 -4.55
N ALA A 64 8.42 -12.58 -4.79
CA ALA A 64 7.13 -13.16 -5.18
C ALA A 64 7.18 -13.88 -6.54
N ALA A 65 8.11 -13.50 -7.43
CA ALA A 65 8.26 -14.10 -8.75
C ALA A 65 8.94 -15.47 -8.67
N SER A 66 9.96 -15.60 -7.82
CA SER A 66 10.64 -16.88 -7.60
C SER A 66 10.01 -17.73 -6.49
N GLY A 67 9.10 -17.16 -5.70
CA GLY A 67 8.43 -17.84 -4.59
C GLY A 67 9.33 -18.12 -3.38
N GLY A 68 10.35 -17.27 -3.14
CA GLY A 68 11.38 -17.57 -2.15
C GLY A 68 11.91 -16.36 -1.39
N TYR A 69 12.38 -16.60 -0.17
CA TYR A 69 13.03 -15.55 0.62
C TYR A 69 14.41 -15.19 0.06
N ARG A 70 14.68 -13.89 0.04
CA ARG A 70 15.98 -13.27 -0.22
C ARG A 70 16.74 -13.14 1.09
N VAL A 71 17.26 -14.27 1.56
CA VAL A 71 17.97 -14.36 2.85
C VAL A 71 19.21 -13.44 2.87
N ASP A 72 19.84 -13.22 1.72
CA ASP A 72 20.92 -12.26 1.54
C ASP A 72 20.50 -10.81 1.90
N LEU A 73 19.29 -10.39 1.52
CA LEU A 73 18.75 -9.07 1.85
C LEU A 73 18.35 -8.98 3.33
N LEU A 74 17.78 -10.05 3.89
CA LEU A 74 17.48 -10.14 5.32
C LEU A 74 18.75 -9.99 6.17
N GLU A 75 19.81 -10.73 5.83
CA GLU A 75 21.08 -10.66 6.53
C GLU A 75 21.74 -9.30 6.39
N LEU A 76 21.71 -8.70 5.20
CA LEU A 76 22.22 -7.36 4.98
C LEU A 76 21.51 -6.34 5.91
N ALA A 77 20.19 -6.45 6.04
CA ALA A 77 19.41 -5.62 6.94
C ALA A 77 19.75 -5.87 8.40
N LEU A 78 19.88 -7.14 8.81
CA LEU A 78 20.13 -7.51 10.21
C LEU A 78 21.61 -7.63 10.61
N ARG A 79 22.53 -7.11 9.78
CA ARG A 79 23.98 -7.16 10.01
C ARG A 79 24.50 -8.60 10.22
N GLY A 80 24.05 -9.52 9.37
CA GLY A 80 24.48 -10.92 9.34
C GLY A 80 23.64 -11.88 10.18
N ARG A 81 22.65 -11.41 10.93
CA ARG A 81 21.77 -12.29 11.73
C ARG A 81 20.72 -12.97 10.84
N ARG A 82 20.32 -14.19 11.23
CA ARG A 82 19.40 -15.06 10.48
C ARG A 82 18.28 -15.58 11.38
N PRO A 83 17.29 -14.74 11.74
CA PRO A 83 16.11 -15.22 12.47
C PRO A 83 15.30 -16.19 11.59
N LEU A 84 14.50 -17.05 12.22
CA LEU A 84 13.54 -17.88 11.50
C LEU A 84 12.49 -17.02 10.78
N LEU A 85 12.04 -17.50 9.63
CA LEU A 85 10.96 -16.88 8.86
C LEU A 85 9.78 -17.86 8.77
N PRO A 86 8.54 -17.36 8.73
CA PRO A 86 7.35 -18.18 8.52
C PRO A 86 7.44 -18.99 7.22
N ALA A 87 6.93 -20.22 7.22
CA ALA A 87 6.73 -20.98 5.99
C ALA A 87 5.65 -20.29 5.14
N VAL A 88 5.94 -20.05 3.86
CA VAL A 88 4.99 -19.41 2.94
C VAL A 88 4.07 -20.48 2.36
N LEU A 89 2.79 -20.38 2.67
CA LEU A 89 1.76 -21.31 2.21
C LEU A 89 1.21 -20.92 0.83
N GLY A 90 0.77 -21.90 0.05
CA GLY A 90 0.06 -21.68 -1.19
C GLY A 90 -1.37 -21.16 -0.97
N PRO A 91 -2.01 -20.58 -2.00
CA PRO A 91 -3.34 -19.94 -1.90
C PRO A 91 -4.46 -20.83 -1.36
N GLN A 92 -4.38 -22.13 -1.63
CA GLN A 92 -5.38 -23.13 -1.19
C GLN A 92 -4.88 -23.98 -0.02
N ASP A 93 -3.65 -23.71 0.44
CA ASP A 93 -3.07 -24.43 1.56
C ASP A 93 -3.59 -23.84 2.88
N GLY A 94 -3.47 -24.64 3.93
CA GLY A 94 -3.85 -24.25 5.27
C GLY A 94 -3.19 -25.14 6.30
N THR A 95 -3.39 -24.76 7.56
CA THR A 95 -2.96 -25.55 8.71
C THR A 95 -4.17 -25.94 9.54
N VAL A 96 -4.06 -27.04 10.28
CA VAL A 96 -5.13 -27.57 11.12
C VAL A 96 -4.69 -27.54 12.58
N SER A 97 -5.53 -26.97 13.45
CA SER A 97 -5.36 -27.07 14.90
C SER A 97 -6.67 -27.54 15.52
N GLY A 98 -6.64 -28.75 16.11
CA GLY A 98 -7.85 -29.44 16.57
C GLY A 98 -8.82 -29.69 15.42
N ALA A 99 -10.05 -29.15 15.55
CA ALA A 99 -11.09 -29.24 14.53
C ALA A 99 -11.18 -27.99 13.63
N THR A 100 -10.28 -27.01 13.80
CA THR A 100 -10.32 -25.73 13.06
C THR A 100 -9.25 -25.72 11.97
N THR A 101 -9.67 -25.37 10.75
CA THR A 101 -8.76 -25.11 9.64
C THR A 101 -8.47 -23.61 9.54
N PHE A 102 -7.19 -23.28 9.41
CA PHE A 102 -6.70 -21.93 9.18
C PHE A 102 -6.14 -21.86 7.77
N GLY A 103 -6.65 -20.96 6.93
CA GLY A 103 -6.07 -20.69 5.62
C GLY A 103 -4.68 -20.03 5.75
N ALA A 104 -4.02 -19.80 4.61
CA ALA A 104 -2.72 -19.12 4.58
C ALA A 104 -2.70 -17.73 5.23
N GLY A 105 -3.86 -17.07 5.34
CA GLY A 105 -3.96 -15.65 5.64
C GLY A 105 -3.66 -14.80 4.40
N LEU A 106 -3.87 -13.49 4.48
CA LEU A 106 -3.59 -12.54 3.40
C LEU A 106 -3.25 -11.16 4.00
N GLY A 107 -2.38 -10.42 3.34
CA GLY A 107 -2.25 -8.98 3.54
C GLY A 107 -3.57 -8.27 3.18
N ASP A 108 -3.86 -7.13 3.80
CA ASP A 108 -5.13 -6.42 3.71
C ASP A 108 -5.59 -6.10 2.28
N ASN A 109 -4.69 -5.62 1.43
CA ASN A 109 -4.97 -5.28 0.03
C ASN A 109 -5.28 -6.52 -0.81
N ALA A 110 -4.57 -7.62 -0.57
CA ALA A 110 -4.83 -8.89 -1.24
C ALA A 110 -6.13 -9.54 -0.74
N ALA A 111 -6.44 -9.42 0.55
CA ALA A 111 -7.72 -9.85 1.12
C ALA A 111 -8.88 -9.05 0.53
N ALA A 112 -8.73 -7.74 0.39
CA ALA A 112 -9.73 -6.88 -0.26
C ALA A 112 -9.93 -7.26 -1.73
N ALA A 113 -8.85 -7.48 -2.47
CA ALA A 113 -8.91 -7.92 -3.86
C ALA A 113 -9.64 -9.27 -4.01
N LEU A 114 -9.33 -10.24 -3.14
CA LEU A 114 -10.03 -11.52 -3.11
C LEU A 114 -11.51 -11.36 -2.76
N GLY A 115 -11.83 -10.55 -1.74
CA GLY A 115 -13.21 -10.30 -1.31
C GLY A 115 -14.08 -9.60 -2.36
N LEU A 116 -13.47 -8.80 -3.24
CA LEU A 116 -14.12 -8.16 -4.38
C LEU A 116 -14.28 -9.09 -5.59
N GLY A 117 -13.73 -10.31 -5.55
CA GLY A 117 -13.65 -11.18 -6.71
C GLY A 117 -12.87 -10.54 -7.85
N ALA A 118 -11.78 -9.81 -7.53
CA ALA A 118 -10.98 -9.14 -8.54
C ALA A 118 -10.21 -10.16 -9.38
N GLU A 119 -10.47 -10.16 -10.68
CA GLU A 119 -9.75 -10.97 -11.66
C GLU A 119 -8.67 -10.16 -12.36
N GLU A 120 -7.83 -10.83 -13.16
CA GLU A 120 -6.78 -10.20 -13.94
C GLU A 120 -7.30 -9.00 -14.76
N GLY A 121 -6.63 -7.86 -14.60
CA GLY A 121 -6.98 -6.60 -15.23
C GLY A 121 -8.07 -5.80 -14.50
N ALA A 122 -8.58 -6.28 -13.37
CA ALA A 122 -9.32 -5.44 -12.44
C ALA A 122 -8.34 -4.53 -11.68
N VAL A 123 -8.69 -3.25 -11.65
CA VAL A 123 -8.05 -2.22 -10.84
C VAL A 123 -8.96 -1.94 -9.65
N ILE A 124 -8.37 -1.78 -8.48
CA ILE A 124 -9.06 -1.46 -7.24
C ILE A 124 -8.54 -0.10 -6.80
N VAL A 125 -9.44 0.87 -6.72
CA VAL A 125 -9.16 2.20 -6.17
C VAL A 125 -9.81 2.29 -4.80
N SER A 126 -8.98 2.28 -3.76
CA SER A 126 -9.43 2.48 -2.38
C SER A 126 -9.15 3.91 -1.95
N VAL A 127 -10.20 4.62 -1.56
CA VAL A 127 -10.12 6.02 -1.10
C VAL A 127 -10.43 6.06 0.40
N GLY A 128 -9.42 5.71 1.20
CA GLY A 128 -9.43 5.94 2.64
C GLY A 128 -8.76 7.27 2.99
N THR A 129 -8.36 7.44 4.26
CA THR A 129 -7.51 8.58 4.67
C THR A 129 -6.24 8.67 3.81
N SER A 130 -5.72 7.53 3.37
CA SER A 130 -4.73 7.34 2.30
C SER A 130 -5.39 6.75 1.06
N GLY A 131 -4.75 6.88 -0.11
CA GLY A 131 -5.19 6.27 -1.36
C GLY A 131 -4.42 5.00 -1.69
N VAL A 132 -5.10 4.04 -2.31
CA VAL A 132 -4.48 2.86 -2.91
C VAL A 132 -5.02 2.66 -4.33
N VAL A 133 -4.12 2.40 -5.27
CA VAL A 133 -4.45 1.90 -6.60
C VAL A 133 -3.71 0.58 -6.79
N ALA A 134 -4.45 -0.51 -6.82
CA ALA A 134 -3.91 -1.85 -7.00
C ALA A 134 -4.52 -2.50 -8.26
N ALA A 135 -3.79 -3.39 -8.91
CA ALA A 135 -4.32 -4.17 -10.02
C ALA A 135 -3.95 -5.63 -9.87
N VAL A 136 -4.81 -6.54 -10.35
CA VAL A 136 -4.48 -7.98 -10.40
C VAL A 136 -3.81 -8.29 -11.74
N THR A 137 -2.62 -8.89 -11.70
CA THR A 137 -1.84 -9.24 -12.91
C THR A 137 -1.39 -10.69 -12.90
N ALA A 138 -1.35 -11.33 -14.08
CA ALA A 138 -0.84 -12.69 -14.22
C ALA A 138 0.68 -12.77 -14.00
N ASP A 139 1.41 -11.75 -14.47
CA ASP A 139 2.87 -11.67 -14.38
C ASP A 139 3.34 -10.69 -13.28
N PRO A 140 4.52 -10.94 -12.69
CA PRO A 140 5.10 -10.06 -11.68
C PRO A 140 5.51 -8.72 -12.31
N ILE A 141 5.21 -7.63 -11.60
CA ILE A 141 5.63 -6.28 -11.99
C ILE A 141 6.89 -5.88 -11.22
N ARG A 142 7.86 -5.33 -11.95
CA ARG A 142 9.09 -4.75 -11.39
C ARG A 142 9.19 -3.30 -11.82
N ASP A 143 9.34 -2.42 -10.84
CA ASP A 143 9.56 -1.00 -11.05
C ASP A 143 10.85 -0.57 -10.34
N ASP A 144 11.89 -0.34 -11.14
CA ASP A 144 13.20 0.07 -10.64
C ASP A 144 13.19 1.50 -10.09
N ALA A 145 12.21 2.32 -10.49
CA ALA A 145 12.05 3.68 -9.98
C ALA A 145 11.31 3.71 -8.61
N GLY A 146 10.68 2.60 -8.22
CA GLY A 146 10.10 2.42 -6.89
C GLY A 146 8.76 3.14 -6.66
N PHE A 147 8.02 3.49 -7.72
CA PHE A 147 6.64 3.99 -7.62
C PHE A 147 5.66 2.86 -7.32
N VAL A 148 5.84 1.72 -7.97
CA VAL A 148 4.93 0.57 -7.86
C VAL A 148 5.54 -0.53 -6.99
N ALA A 149 4.82 -0.93 -5.96
CA ALA A 149 5.15 -2.10 -5.17
C ALA A 149 4.64 -3.37 -5.88
N GLY A 150 5.56 -4.21 -6.35
CA GLY A 150 5.25 -5.51 -6.97
C GLY A 150 4.95 -6.60 -5.94
N PHE A 151 3.74 -6.60 -5.39
CA PHE A 151 3.29 -7.61 -4.43
C PHE A 151 2.68 -8.85 -5.10
N ALA A 152 2.54 -9.93 -4.34
CA ALA A 152 1.71 -11.07 -4.70
C ALA A 152 0.26 -10.84 -4.30
N ASP A 153 -0.68 -11.48 -4.99
CA ASP A 153 -2.08 -11.54 -4.53
C ASP A 153 -2.35 -12.83 -3.72
N GLY A 154 -3.60 -12.99 -3.28
CA GLY A 154 -4.07 -14.17 -2.55
C GLY A 154 -4.49 -15.37 -3.39
N THR A 155 -4.35 -15.32 -4.73
CA THR A 155 -4.82 -16.37 -5.64
C THR A 155 -3.69 -17.09 -6.39
N GLY A 156 -2.44 -16.68 -6.18
CA GLY A 156 -1.28 -17.20 -6.91
C GLY A 156 -0.78 -16.26 -8.02
N ARG A 157 -1.46 -15.15 -8.24
CA ARG A 157 -1.10 -14.06 -9.15
C ARG A 157 -0.32 -12.97 -8.41
N TYR A 158 -0.35 -11.76 -8.94
CA TYR A 158 0.34 -10.58 -8.43
C TYR A 158 -0.62 -9.39 -8.26
N LEU A 159 -0.23 -8.50 -7.36
CA LEU A 159 -0.98 -7.31 -6.97
C LEU A 159 -0.07 -6.07 -7.00
N PRO A 160 0.42 -5.62 -8.16
CA PRO A 160 1.12 -4.35 -8.26
C PRO A 160 0.27 -3.23 -7.69
N LEU A 161 0.89 -2.42 -6.84
CA LEU A 161 0.17 -1.49 -5.98
C LEU A 161 0.91 -0.17 -5.84
N VAL A 162 0.16 0.92 -5.94
CA VAL A 162 0.57 2.29 -5.63
C VAL A 162 -0.18 2.76 -4.39
N CYS A 163 0.55 3.34 -3.44
CA CYS A 163 -0.02 3.99 -2.27
C CYS A 163 0.25 5.50 -2.33
N THR A 164 -0.78 6.29 -2.02
CA THR A 164 -0.67 7.72 -1.74
C THR A 164 -0.99 7.99 -0.27
N LEU A 165 -0.27 8.89 0.37
CA LEU A 165 -0.55 9.33 1.75
C LEU A 165 -1.82 10.16 1.81
N ASN A 166 -2.09 10.94 0.76
CA ASN A 166 -3.14 11.95 0.74
C ASN A 166 -4.38 11.46 -0.03
N GLY A 167 -5.22 10.66 0.64
CA GLY A 167 -6.53 10.25 0.14
C GLY A 167 -7.63 11.21 0.57
N ALA A 168 -8.69 10.69 1.19
CA ALA A 168 -9.84 11.46 1.69
C ALA A 168 -9.46 12.62 2.63
N ARG A 169 -8.30 12.58 3.30
CA ARG A 169 -7.78 13.68 4.14
C ARG A 169 -7.64 15.01 3.40
N VAL A 170 -7.49 14.97 2.07
CA VAL A 170 -7.46 16.16 1.22
C VAL A 170 -8.81 16.88 1.26
N LEU A 171 -9.89 16.10 1.31
CA LEU A 171 -11.26 16.62 1.41
C LEU A 171 -11.54 17.14 2.82
N ASP A 172 -11.06 16.44 3.86
CA ASP A 172 -11.14 16.92 5.25
C ASP A 172 -10.45 18.30 5.39
N ALA A 173 -9.24 18.43 4.82
CA ALA A 173 -8.49 19.68 4.84
C ALA A 173 -9.20 20.80 4.07
N ALA A 174 -9.76 20.50 2.89
CA ALA A 174 -10.51 21.47 2.10
C ALA A 174 -11.80 21.94 2.79
N ALA A 175 -12.54 21.00 3.41
CA ALA A 175 -13.72 21.31 4.21
C ALA A 175 -13.37 22.23 5.39
N ALA A 176 -12.29 21.92 6.12
CA ALA A 176 -11.80 22.73 7.23
C ALA A 176 -11.36 24.13 6.77
N MET A 177 -10.62 24.24 5.66
CA MET A 177 -10.19 25.53 5.09
C MET A 177 -11.38 26.42 4.70
N LEU A 178 -12.46 25.81 4.23
CA LEU A 178 -13.67 26.51 3.80
C LEU A 178 -14.68 26.75 4.93
N GLY A 179 -14.46 26.15 6.11
CA GLY A 179 -15.39 26.23 7.23
C GLY A 179 -16.73 25.55 6.95
N VAL A 180 -16.72 24.43 6.21
CA VAL A 180 -17.92 23.69 5.81
C VAL A 180 -17.82 22.20 6.18
N ASP A 181 -18.95 21.49 6.17
CA ASP A 181 -18.96 20.04 6.24
C ASP A 181 -18.77 19.37 4.86
N HIS A 182 -18.66 18.04 4.84
CA HIS A 182 -18.47 17.29 3.59
C HIS A 182 -19.65 17.37 2.63
N HIS A 183 -20.88 17.50 3.13
CA HIS A 183 -22.05 17.65 2.27
C HIS A 183 -21.95 18.95 1.49
N ARG A 184 -21.67 20.05 2.20
CA ARG A 184 -21.52 21.37 1.59
C ARG A 184 -20.25 21.47 0.72
N LEU A 185 -19.16 20.81 1.09
CA LEU A 185 -17.97 20.69 0.23
C LEU A 185 -18.34 20.05 -1.12
N SER A 186 -19.14 18.98 -1.09
CA SER A 186 -19.61 18.28 -2.30
C SER A 186 -20.46 19.21 -3.19
N GLU A 187 -21.43 19.93 -2.61
CA GLU A 187 -22.24 20.91 -3.34
C GLU A 187 -21.37 22.01 -3.99
N LEU A 188 -20.39 22.53 -3.25
CA LEU A 188 -19.45 23.54 -3.76
C LEU A 188 -18.61 22.99 -4.93
N ALA A 189 -18.08 21.78 -4.80
CA ALA A 189 -17.29 21.15 -5.84
C ALA A 189 -18.12 20.92 -7.12
N LEU A 190 -19.36 20.46 -6.99
CA LEU A 190 -20.27 20.22 -8.11
C LEU A 190 -20.73 21.51 -8.82
N ALA A 191 -20.76 22.64 -8.10
CA ALA A 191 -21.12 23.94 -8.68
C ALA A 191 -20.01 24.57 -9.53
N ALA A 192 -18.75 24.18 -9.33
CA ALA A 192 -17.63 24.65 -10.14
C ALA A 192 -17.50 23.84 -11.46
N PRO A 193 -17.01 24.46 -12.54
CA PRO A 193 -16.77 23.75 -13.79
C PRO A 193 -15.59 22.75 -13.65
N PRO A 194 -15.54 21.69 -14.48
CA PRO A 194 -14.36 20.83 -14.59
C PRO A 194 -13.07 21.62 -14.82
N GLY A 195 -12.00 21.19 -14.14
CA GLY A 195 -10.71 21.88 -14.13
C GLY A 195 -10.68 23.11 -13.23
N SER A 196 -11.70 23.30 -12.38
CA SER A 196 -11.74 24.32 -11.31
C SER A 196 -11.41 25.74 -11.78
N ALA A 197 -11.81 26.08 -13.02
CA ALA A 197 -11.45 27.32 -13.70
C ALA A 197 -9.93 27.64 -13.69
N GLY A 198 -9.10 26.60 -13.85
CA GLY A 198 -7.63 26.68 -13.89
C GLY A 198 -6.94 26.62 -12.52
N LEU A 199 -7.69 26.44 -11.43
CA LEU A 199 -7.14 26.23 -10.10
C LEU A 199 -6.72 24.76 -9.93
N VAL A 200 -5.49 24.51 -9.47
CA VAL A 200 -4.95 23.14 -9.33
C VAL A 200 -4.41 22.95 -7.92
N LEU A 201 -4.89 21.93 -7.21
CA LEU A 201 -4.31 21.49 -5.94
C LEU A 201 -3.37 20.31 -6.19
N VAL A 202 -2.10 20.45 -5.83
CA VAL A 202 -1.16 19.34 -5.65
C VAL A 202 -1.30 18.87 -4.19
N PRO A 203 -1.88 17.69 -3.93
CA PRO A 203 -2.43 17.36 -2.62
C PRO A 203 -1.39 16.74 -1.66
N TYR A 204 -0.10 17.09 -1.74
CA TYR A 204 0.96 16.50 -0.89
C TYR A 204 0.99 17.12 0.52
N LEU A 205 -0.16 17.12 1.20
CA LEU A 205 -0.38 17.82 2.48
C LEU A 205 0.50 17.28 3.61
N GLU A 206 0.83 15.99 3.57
CA GLU A 206 1.63 15.26 4.57
C GLU A 206 2.94 14.72 3.96
N GLY A 207 3.50 15.43 2.98
CA GLY A 207 4.44 14.83 2.03
C GLY A 207 3.74 13.80 1.15
N GLU A 208 4.49 12.96 0.45
CA GLU A 208 3.93 11.90 -0.39
C GLU A 208 4.81 10.65 -0.44
N ARG A 209 4.17 9.48 -0.58
CA ARG A 209 4.83 8.18 -0.76
C ARG A 209 5.09 7.88 -2.23
N THR A 210 4.11 8.15 -3.09
CA THR A 210 4.22 7.95 -4.54
C THR A 210 3.72 9.19 -5.25
N PRO A 211 4.60 10.03 -5.84
CA PRO A 211 6.07 9.94 -5.85
C PRO A 211 6.68 10.01 -4.43
N ASN A 212 7.87 9.41 -4.23
CA ASN A 212 8.58 9.46 -2.95
C ASN A 212 9.08 10.88 -2.65
N ARG A 213 8.25 11.68 -1.98
CA ARG A 213 8.50 13.08 -1.64
C ARG A 213 8.07 13.33 -0.19
N PRO A 214 8.77 12.76 0.81
CA PRO A 214 8.35 12.81 2.21
C PRO A 214 8.33 14.22 2.80
N ASN A 215 9.09 15.15 2.21
CA ASN A 215 9.19 16.54 2.65
C ASN A 215 8.41 17.53 1.75
N ALA A 216 7.57 17.03 0.83
CA ALA A 216 6.72 17.90 0.03
C ALA A 216 5.62 18.53 0.89
N ALA A 217 5.10 19.66 0.43
CA ALA A 217 3.93 20.32 0.99
C ALA A 217 2.87 20.48 -0.10
N GLY A 218 1.61 20.59 0.34
CA GLY A 218 0.50 20.92 -0.56
C GLY A 218 0.73 22.25 -1.27
N ALA A 219 0.31 22.34 -2.53
CA ALA A 219 0.43 23.56 -3.31
C ALA A 219 -0.84 23.85 -4.11
N LEU A 220 -1.30 25.09 -4.07
CA LEU A 220 -2.41 25.58 -4.87
C LEU A 220 -1.87 26.48 -5.97
N HIS A 221 -2.04 26.06 -7.22
CA HIS A 221 -1.55 26.75 -8.41
C HIS A 221 -2.68 27.34 -9.23
N GLY A 222 -2.38 28.37 -10.03
CA GLY A 222 -3.33 28.96 -10.97
C GLY A 222 -4.36 29.92 -10.33
N LEU A 223 -4.16 30.31 -9.07
CA LEU A 223 -5.04 31.25 -8.38
C LEU A 223 -4.98 32.64 -9.04
N ARG A 224 -6.16 33.17 -9.37
CA ARG A 224 -6.41 34.51 -9.92
C ARG A 224 -7.64 35.08 -9.24
N VAL A 225 -7.76 36.42 -9.21
CA VAL A 225 -8.94 37.10 -8.62
C VAL A 225 -10.27 36.53 -9.15
N ALA A 226 -10.33 36.24 -10.46
CA ALA A 226 -11.54 35.73 -11.11
C ALA A 226 -11.91 34.28 -10.74
N ASN A 227 -10.96 33.45 -10.31
CA ASN A 227 -11.21 32.04 -9.97
C ASN A 227 -11.04 31.73 -8.47
N ALA A 228 -10.73 32.73 -7.65
CA ALA A 228 -10.58 32.63 -6.19
C ALA A 228 -11.95 32.51 -5.50
N THR A 229 -12.65 31.39 -5.71
CA THR A 229 -13.96 31.11 -5.13
C THR A 229 -13.96 29.84 -4.28
N PRO A 230 -14.84 29.74 -3.28
CA PRO A 230 -15.01 28.51 -2.50
C PRO A 230 -15.32 27.28 -3.36
N ALA A 231 -16.14 27.44 -4.40
CA ALA A 231 -16.51 26.37 -5.31
C ALA A 231 -15.30 25.83 -6.07
N ASN A 232 -14.44 26.70 -6.61
CA ASN A 232 -13.23 26.27 -7.31
C ASN A 232 -12.22 25.61 -6.37
N LEU A 233 -12.08 26.09 -5.12
CA LEU A 233 -11.21 25.44 -4.14
C LEU A 233 -11.72 24.04 -3.78
N ALA A 234 -13.02 23.90 -3.53
CA ALA A 234 -13.65 22.61 -3.25
C ALA A 234 -13.45 21.62 -4.41
N ARG A 235 -13.67 22.07 -5.65
CA ARG A 235 -13.47 21.25 -6.86
C ARG A 235 -12.00 20.91 -7.07
N ALA A 236 -11.08 21.84 -6.85
CA ALA A 236 -9.64 21.58 -6.99
C ALA A 236 -9.15 20.54 -5.98
N ALA A 237 -9.75 20.48 -4.79
CA ALA A 237 -9.44 19.44 -3.81
C ALA A 237 -9.89 18.04 -4.27
N VAL A 238 -11.12 17.93 -4.79
CA VAL A 238 -11.64 16.67 -5.35
C VAL A 238 -10.83 16.23 -6.56
N GLU A 239 -10.60 17.14 -7.52
CA GLU A 239 -9.83 16.86 -8.73
C GLU A 239 -8.36 16.54 -8.39
N GLY A 240 -7.73 17.25 -7.46
CA GLY A 240 -6.37 16.98 -7.02
C GLY A 240 -6.21 15.58 -6.42
N LEU A 241 -7.13 15.18 -5.54
CA LEU A 241 -7.17 13.81 -4.99
C LEU A 241 -7.31 12.78 -6.12
N LEU A 242 -8.29 12.95 -7.01
CA LEU A 242 -8.54 12.00 -8.10
C LEU A 242 -7.39 11.95 -9.10
N CYS A 243 -6.73 13.07 -9.39
CA CYS A 243 -5.53 13.12 -10.22
C CYS A 243 -4.36 12.36 -9.57
N ALA A 244 -4.15 12.46 -8.26
CA ALA A 244 -3.12 11.68 -7.57
C ALA A 244 -3.36 10.17 -7.67
N LEU A 245 -4.62 9.73 -7.63
CA LEU A 245 -4.98 8.32 -7.86
C LEU A 245 -4.82 7.94 -9.34
N ALA A 246 -5.21 8.82 -10.27
CA ALA A 246 -5.03 8.61 -11.70
C ALA A 246 -3.56 8.49 -12.10
N ASP A 247 -2.66 9.25 -11.45
CA ASP A 247 -1.22 9.12 -11.62
C ASP A 247 -0.73 7.73 -11.18
N GLY A 248 -1.28 7.19 -10.07
CA GLY A 248 -1.00 5.82 -9.64
C GLY A 248 -1.40 4.78 -10.68
N LEU A 249 -2.58 4.94 -11.30
CA LEU A 249 -3.02 4.10 -12.41
C LEU A 249 -2.12 4.25 -13.64
N ALA A 250 -1.69 5.48 -13.96
CA ALA A 250 -0.79 5.74 -15.08
C ALA A 250 0.57 5.06 -14.88
N HIS A 251 1.10 5.04 -13.65
CA HIS A 251 2.31 4.29 -13.32
C HIS A 251 2.15 2.78 -13.52
N LEU A 252 1.01 2.21 -13.12
CA LEU A 252 0.71 0.80 -13.40
C LEU A 252 0.65 0.53 -14.91
N ALA A 253 -0.06 1.36 -15.66
CA ALA A 253 -0.20 1.22 -17.11
C ALA A 253 1.16 1.33 -17.83
N ALA A 254 2.05 2.22 -17.38
CA ALA A 254 3.40 2.36 -17.91
C ALA A 254 4.27 1.10 -17.74
N LEU A 255 3.92 0.23 -16.79
CA LEU A 255 4.57 -1.07 -16.56
C LEU A 255 3.85 -2.22 -17.27
N GLY A 256 2.93 -1.92 -18.19
CA GLY A 256 2.22 -2.93 -18.99
C GLY A 256 1.01 -3.55 -18.29
N VAL A 257 0.56 -3.00 -17.17
CA VAL A 257 -0.66 -3.47 -16.49
C VAL A 257 -1.90 -3.07 -17.30
N ALA A 258 -2.64 -4.07 -17.78
CA ALA A 258 -3.88 -3.82 -18.52
C ALA A 258 -5.04 -3.52 -17.57
N ALA A 259 -5.48 -2.26 -17.50
CA ALA A 259 -6.68 -1.87 -16.77
C ALA A 259 -7.94 -2.09 -17.63
N ARG A 260 -8.71 -3.14 -17.33
CA ARG A 260 -9.96 -3.50 -18.03
C ARG A 260 -11.21 -3.04 -17.31
N ARG A 261 -11.13 -2.91 -15.98
CA ARG A 261 -12.20 -2.45 -15.10
C ARG A 261 -11.58 -1.72 -13.89
N ILE A 262 -12.22 -0.65 -13.44
CA ILE A 262 -11.94 0.04 -12.16
C ILE A 262 -13.16 -0.16 -11.27
#